data_AF-A0A409W7S9-F1
#
_entry.id   AF-A0A409W7S9-F1
#
_cell.length_a   1.000
_cell.length_b   1.000
_cell.length_c   1.000
_cell.angle_alpha   90.00
_cell.angle_beta   90.00
_cell.angle_gamma   90.00
#
_symmetry.space_group_name_H-M   'P 1'
#
loop_
_entity.id
_entity.type
_entity.pdbx_description
1 polymer ?
#
loop_
_entity_poly.entity_id
_entity_poly.type
_entity_poly.pdbx_seq_one_letter_code
_entity_poly.pdbx_strand_id
1 'polypeptide(L)'
;MEEEYKLNMRDTLVVAEQILSMPEFEGKIDMVPYKEYDLNGNQAYSNLNSGIWANQQADKIAADPLTHGAIFVPIIAGSDKTTVSVATGHQDYHPVYMSPGPIMNTARHGHGNGVVPIGFLPIPKR
;
A
#
# COMPACT_ATOMS: atom_id res chain seq x y z
N MET A 1 -23.65 -26.64 4.95
CA MET A 1 -24.31 -25.89 3.86
C MET A 1 -23.24 -25.01 3.27
N GLU A 2 -22.97 -25.10 1.98
CA GLU A 2 -22.00 -24.25 1.30
C GLU A 2 -22.72 -22.99 0.82
N GLU A 3 -22.08 -21.83 0.98
CA GLU A 3 -22.62 -20.54 0.53
C GLU A 3 -21.66 -19.93 -0.48
N GLU A 4 -22.20 -19.45 -1.59
CA GLU A 4 -21.45 -18.83 -2.67
C GLU A 4 -21.45 -17.32 -2.50
N TYR A 5 -20.25 -16.71 -2.54
CA TYR A 5 -20.08 -15.28 -2.38
C TYR A 5 -19.37 -14.68 -3.60
N LYS A 6 -19.85 -13.53 -4.06
CA LYS A 6 -19.18 -12.76 -5.10
C LYS A 6 -17.99 -12.00 -4.51
N LEU A 7 -16.78 -12.43 -4.87
CA LEU A 7 -15.55 -11.68 -4.60
C LEU A 7 -15.35 -10.62 -5.68
N ASN A 8 -15.27 -9.35 -5.27
CA ASN A 8 -14.93 -8.24 -6.18
C ASN A 8 -13.52 -7.77 -5.84
N MET A 9 -12.60 -7.84 -6.80
CA MET A 9 -11.22 -7.36 -6.64
C MET A 9 -10.71 -6.65 -7.90
N ARG A 10 -9.74 -5.77 -7.72
CA ARG A 10 -8.95 -5.13 -8.77
C ARG A 10 -7.60 -5.83 -8.89
N ASP A 11 -6.98 -5.70 -10.08
CA ASP A 11 -5.58 -6.07 -10.24
C ASP A 11 -4.70 -5.10 -9.44
N THR A 12 -4.00 -5.63 -8.45
CA THR A 12 -3.20 -4.82 -7.52
C THR A 12 -1.96 -4.23 -8.16
N LEU A 13 -1.36 -4.92 -9.14
CA LEU A 13 -0.21 -4.41 -9.86
C LEU A 13 -0.61 -3.20 -10.70
N VAL A 14 -1.69 -3.33 -11.47
CA VAL A 14 -2.23 -2.22 -12.30
C VAL A 14 -2.58 -1.01 -11.43
N VAL A 15 -3.21 -1.24 -10.26
CA VAL A 15 -3.54 -0.16 -9.34
C VAL A 15 -2.28 0.51 -8.78
N ALA A 16 -1.25 -0.26 -8.41
CA ALA A 16 0.01 0.31 -7.93
C ALA A 16 0.71 1.16 -9.00
N GLU A 17 0.79 0.66 -10.24
CA GLU A 17 1.35 1.39 -11.39
C GLU A 17 0.58 2.69 -11.65
N GLN A 18 -0.76 2.62 -11.63
CA GLN A 18 -1.61 3.79 -11.79
C GLN A 18 -1.32 4.85 -10.73
N ILE A 19 -1.30 4.47 -9.45
CA ILE A 19 -1.01 5.40 -8.34
C ILE A 19 0.39 6.01 -8.53
N LEU A 20 1.41 5.21 -8.80
CA LEU A 20 2.78 5.69 -8.97
C LEU A 20 2.96 6.60 -10.20
N SER A 21 2.09 6.47 -11.21
CA SER A 21 2.09 7.33 -12.40
C SER A 21 1.33 8.64 -12.21
N MET A 22 0.65 8.87 -11.08
CA MET A 22 -0.16 10.07 -10.91
C MET A 22 0.73 11.31 -10.70
N PRO A 23 0.50 12.40 -11.46
CA PRO A 23 1.27 13.65 -11.31
C PRO A 23 1.21 14.24 -9.89
N GLU A 24 0.15 13.94 -9.14
CA GLU A 24 -0.02 14.41 -7.76
C GLU A 24 1.08 13.92 -6.80
N PHE A 25 1.71 12.78 -7.11
CA PHE A 25 2.80 12.19 -6.31
C PHE A 25 4.20 12.53 -6.84
N GLU A 26 4.30 13.38 -7.86
CA GLU A 26 5.59 13.86 -8.33
C GLU A 26 6.36 14.55 -7.19
N GLY A 27 7.61 14.13 -6.97
CA GLY A 27 8.45 14.61 -5.87
C GLY A 27 8.03 14.14 -4.47
N LYS A 28 7.02 13.26 -4.35
CA LYS A 28 6.49 12.73 -3.08
C LYS A 28 6.65 11.21 -2.95
N ILE A 29 7.58 10.65 -3.71
CA ILE A 29 7.90 9.22 -3.74
C ILE A 29 9.37 9.05 -3.35
N ASP A 30 9.61 8.25 -2.32
CA ASP A 30 10.94 7.86 -1.89
C ASP A 30 11.49 6.78 -2.84
N MET A 31 12.29 7.18 -3.84
CA MET A 31 12.83 6.26 -4.85
C MET A 31 13.77 5.19 -4.28
N VAL A 32 14.41 5.48 -3.14
CA VAL A 32 15.37 4.58 -2.49
C VAL A 32 15.09 4.58 -0.99
N PRO A 33 15.21 3.44 -0.29
CA PRO A 33 15.24 3.43 1.16
C PRO A 33 16.33 4.33 1.73
N TYR A 34 16.05 4.94 2.87
CA TYR A 34 16.96 5.88 3.50
C TYR A 34 16.99 5.67 5.01
N LYS A 35 17.91 6.38 5.67
CA LYS A 35 17.99 6.47 7.13
C LYS A 35 18.01 7.93 7.50
N GLU A 36 17.13 8.32 8.41
CA GLU A 36 17.08 9.64 9.00
C GLU A 36 17.48 9.55 10.46
N TYR A 37 18.11 10.60 10.99
CA TYR A 37 18.61 10.63 12.35
C TYR A 37 18.12 11.89 13.06
N ASP A 38 17.76 11.76 14.35
CA ASP A 38 17.42 12.89 15.19
C ASP A 38 18.67 13.68 15.61
N LEU A 39 18.47 14.79 16.34
CA LEU A 39 19.57 15.64 16.83
C LEU A 39 20.53 14.91 17.80
N ASN A 40 20.11 13.78 18.38
CA ASN A 40 20.90 12.97 19.29
C ASN A 40 21.63 11.83 18.56
N GLY A 41 21.46 11.70 17.24
CA GLY A 41 22.04 10.63 16.43
C GLY A 41 21.27 9.30 16.48
N ASN A 42 20.06 9.27 17.04
CA ASN A 42 19.21 8.09 16.99
C ASN A 42 18.49 8.03 15.65
N GLN A 43 18.34 6.83 15.09
CA GLN A 43 17.57 6.66 13.86
C GLN A 43 16.10 7.00 14.11
N ALA A 44 15.56 7.91 13.30
CA ALA A 44 14.14 8.23 13.25
C ALA A 44 13.45 7.43 12.15
N TYR A 45 12.14 7.22 12.33
CA TYR A 45 11.30 6.50 11.38
C TYR A 45 10.05 7.31 11.11
N SER A 46 9.85 7.68 9.85
CA SER A 46 8.69 8.43 9.38
C SER A 46 8.00 7.69 8.24
N ASN A 47 8.54 7.72 7.03
CA ASN A 47 8.02 6.99 5.89
C ASN A 47 8.41 5.52 5.94
N LEU A 48 7.69 4.66 5.23
CA LEU A 48 7.99 3.23 5.18
C LEU A 48 9.44 2.94 4.72
N ASN A 49 9.93 3.73 3.75
CA ASN A 49 11.29 3.60 3.22
C ASN A 49 12.40 4.08 4.18
N SER A 50 12.05 4.74 5.30
CA SER A 50 13.00 4.98 6.40
C SER A 50 13.27 3.72 7.25
N GLY A 51 12.45 2.68 7.09
CA GLY A 51 12.50 1.46 7.86
C GLY A 51 13.74 0.59 7.56
N ILE A 52 14.24 -0.09 8.60
CA ILE A 52 15.32 -1.08 8.47
C ILE A 52 14.91 -2.18 7.47
N TRP A 53 13.66 -2.64 7.53
CA TRP A 53 13.17 -3.69 6.65
C TRP A 53 13.24 -3.28 5.17
N ALA A 54 12.82 -2.05 4.83
CA ALA A 54 12.85 -1.58 3.44
C ALA A 54 14.27 -1.54 2.87
N ASN A 55 15.23 -1.04 3.67
CA ASN A 55 16.65 -1.05 3.32
C ASN A 55 17.15 -2.49 3.05
N GLN A 56 16.87 -3.43 3.96
CA GLN A 56 17.29 -4.83 3.80
C GLN A 56 16.68 -5.52 2.57
N GLN A 57 15.45 -5.17 2.19
CA GLN A 57 14.83 -5.72 0.98
C GLN A 57 15.47 -5.13 -0.29
N ALA A 58 15.74 -3.83 -0.31
CA ALA A 58 16.44 -3.20 -1.42
C ALA A 58 17.85 -3.78 -1.61
N ASP A 59 18.60 -4.03 -0.52
CA ASP A 59 19.92 -4.67 -0.60
C ASP A 59 19.86 -6.08 -1.21
N LYS A 60 18.82 -6.86 -0.86
CA LYS A 60 18.61 -8.21 -1.43
C LYS A 60 18.29 -8.16 -2.91
N ILE A 61 17.46 -7.21 -3.32
CA ILE A 61 17.10 -7.03 -4.74
C ILE A 61 18.35 -6.60 -5.53
N ALA A 62 19.08 -5.61 -5.03
CA ALA A 62 20.29 -5.07 -5.67
C ALA A 62 21.44 -6.07 -5.83
N ALA A 63 21.38 -7.23 -5.16
CA ALA A 63 22.32 -8.33 -5.38
C ALA A 63 22.21 -8.93 -6.80
N ASP A 64 21.06 -8.78 -7.47
CA ASP A 64 20.87 -9.17 -8.87
C ASP A 64 21.17 -7.97 -9.81
N PRO A 65 22.22 -8.07 -10.66
CA PRO A 65 22.55 -7.03 -11.64
C PRO A 65 21.41 -6.67 -12.60
N LEU A 66 20.47 -7.58 -12.88
CA LEU A 66 19.33 -7.30 -13.76
C LEU A 66 18.32 -6.31 -13.15
N THR A 67 18.37 -6.12 -11.84
CA THR A 67 17.47 -5.22 -11.11
C THR A 67 18.09 -3.85 -10.84
N HIS A 68 19.33 -3.61 -11.30
CA HIS A 68 20.01 -2.33 -11.07
C HIS A 68 19.25 -1.19 -11.74
N GLY A 69 18.96 -0.14 -10.97
CA GLY A 69 18.12 0.98 -11.38
C GLY A 69 16.62 0.78 -11.13
N ALA A 70 16.18 -0.40 -10.70
CA ALA A 70 14.82 -0.61 -10.23
C ALA A 70 14.61 0.00 -8.84
N ILE A 71 13.36 0.34 -8.54
CA ILE A 71 12.93 0.80 -7.22
C ILE A 71 12.26 -0.33 -6.45
N PHE A 72 12.49 -0.42 -5.15
CA PHE A 72 11.76 -1.32 -4.27
C PHE A 72 10.38 -0.72 -3.93
N VAL A 73 9.30 -1.36 -4.39
CA VAL A 73 7.92 -0.94 -4.14
C VAL A 73 7.18 -1.96 -3.28
N PRO A 74 7.26 -1.87 -1.95
CA PRO A 74 6.42 -2.69 -1.09
C PRO A 74 4.96 -2.24 -1.17
N ILE A 75 4.02 -3.17 -1.04
CA ILE A 75 2.58 -2.87 -0.96
C ILE A 75 2.15 -2.87 0.51
N ILE A 76 1.61 -1.74 0.96
CA ILE A 76 0.91 -1.65 2.24
C ILE A 76 -0.54 -2.04 1.96
N ALA A 77 -1.03 -3.08 2.62
CA ALA A 77 -2.42 -3.48 2.55
C ALA A 77 -3.05 -3.52 3.94
N GLY A 78 -4.31 -3.10 4.03
CA GLY A 78 -5.08 -3.09 5.26
C GLY A 78 -6.54 -3.40 4.99
N SER A 79 -7.19 -4.08 5.93
CA SER A 79 -8.60 -4.40 5.84
C SER A 79 -9.25 -4.19 7.18
N ASP A 80 -10.46 -3.64 7.18
CA ASP A 80 -11.29 -3.47 8.37
C ASP A 80 -12.73 -3.88 8.07
N LYS A 81 -13.55 -4.17 9.08
CA LYS A 81 -14.97 -4.45 8.88
C LYS A 81 -15.69 -3.14 8.59
N THR A 82 -16.40 -3.06 7.47
CA THR A 82 -17.26 -1.92 7.16
C THR A 82 -18.67 -2.39 6.82
N THR A 83 -19.67 -1.63 7.26
CA THR A 83 -21.06 -1.82 6.87
C THR A 83 -21.32 -1.02 5.58
N VAL A 84 -21.78 -1.69 4.54
CA VAL A 84 -22.16 -1.07 3.25
C VAL A 84 -23.66 -0.73 3.24
N SER A 85 -24.06 0.22 2.39
CA SER A 85 -25.45 0.73 2.37
C SER A 85 -26.49 -0.35 2.13
N VAL A 86 -27.63 -0.21 2.81
CA VAL A 86 -28.64 -1.22 3.18
C VAL A 86 -29.48 -1.79 2.01
N ALA A 87 -29.22 -1.46 0.74
CA ALA A 87 -30.20 -1.67 -0.32
C ALA A 87 -30.31 -3.10 -0.89
N THR A 88 -29.31 -3.98 -0.74
CA THR A 88 -29.25 -5.25 -1.51
C THR A 88 -28.65 -6.46 -0.75
N GLY A 89 -29.12 -6.75 0.47
CA GLY A 89 -29.07 -8.10 1.06
C GLY A 89 -27.76 -8.57 1.74
N HIS A 90 -26.58 -8.08 1.34
CA HIS A 90 -25.32 -8.28 2.07
C HIS A 90 -24.83 -6.93 2.63
N GLN A 91 -24.81 -6.82 3.96
CA GLN A 91 -24.65 -5.54 4.66
C GLN A 91 -23.23 -5.27 5.14
N ASP A 92 -22.37 -6.29 5.27
CA ASP A 92 -21.02 -6.10 5.79
C ASP A 92 -19.97 -6.76 4.88
N TYR A 93 -18.91 -6.01 4.61
CA TYR A 93 -17.73 -6.47 3.88
C TYR A 93 -16.47 -6.04 4.61
N HIS A 94 -15.37 -6.75 4.33
CA HIS A 94 -14.04 -6.32 4.67
C HIS A 94 -13.39 -5.68 3.41
N PRO A 95 -13.47 -4.36 3.22
CA PRO A 95 -12.74 -3.71 2.15
C PRO A 95 -11.23 -3.85 2.38
N VAL A 96 -10.54 -4.31 1.35
CA VAL A 96 -9.08 -4.34 1.31
C VAL A 96 -8.62 -3.05 0.65
N TYR A 97 -7.87 -2.26 1.39
CA TYR A 97 -7.19 -1.07 0.90
C TYR A 97 -5.74 -1.37 0.61
N MET A 98 -5.18 -0.67 -0.39
CA MET A 98 -3.76 -0.71 -0.69
C MET A 98 -3.16 0.68 -0.86
N SER A 99 -1.84 0.77 -0.61
CA SER A 99 -1.00 1.91 -0.91
C SER A 99 0.40 1.45 -1.30
N PRO A 100 1.01 1.99 -2.36
CA PRO A 100 2.45 1.84 -2.60
C PRO A 100 3.25 2.43 -1.43
N GLY A 101 4.13 1.63 -0.85
CA GLY A 101 4.96 1.99 0.30
C GLY A 101 5.92 3.17 0.07
N PRO A 102 6.49 3.37 -1.13
CA PRO A 102 7.36 4.51 -1.42
C PRO A 102 6.68 5.88 -1.35
N ILE A 103 5.34 5.95 -1.35
CA ILE A 103 4.63 7.22 -1.20
C ILE A 103 4.91 7.78 0.20
N MET A 104 5.35 9.04 0.27
CA MET A 104 5.60 9.71 1.54
C MET A 104 4.32 9.80 2.37
N ASN A 105 4.42 9.71 3.69
CA ASN A 105 3.25 9.71 4.58
C ASN A 105 2.37 10.95 4.39
N THR A 106 2.98 12.12 4.24
CA THR A 106 2.26 13.38 4.01
C THR A 106 1.42 13.35 2.73
N ALA A 107 1.92 12.69 1.68
CA ALA A 107 1.19 12.50 0.43
C ALA A 107 0.10 11.45 0.55
N ARG A 108 0.35 10.37 1.30
CA ARG A 108 -0.64 9.31 1.57
C ARG A 108 -1.86 9.83 2.35
N HIS A 109 -1.65 10.77 3.27
CA HIS A 109 -2.71 11.41 4.06
C HIS A 109 -3.28 12.69 3.42
N GLY A 110 -2.80 13.07 2.23
CA GLY A 110 -3.26 14.23 1.50
C GLY A 110 -4.58 14.01 0.75
N HIS A 111 -5.03 15.04 0.02
CA HIS A 111 -6.17 14.93 -0.89
C HIS A 111 -5.75 14.23 -2.20
N GLY A 112 -5.51 12.92 -2.13
CA GLY A 112 -5.07 12.12 -3.27
C GLY A 112 -5.41 10.63 -3.16
N ASN A 113 -5.31 9.90 -4.26
CA ASN A 113 -5.54 8.45 -4.33
C ASN A 113 -4.35 7.64 -3.78
N GLY A 114 -3.75 8.09 -2.68
CA GLY A 114 -2.58 7.43 -2.07
C GLY A 114 -2.94 6.13 -1.37
N VAL A 115 -4.22 5.97 -1.00
CA VAL A 115 -4.81 4.73 -0.46
C VAL A 115 -6.10 4.46 -1.21
N VAL A 116 -6.25 3.27 -1.80
CA VAL A 116 -7.44 2.93 -2.59
C VAL A 116 -7.98 1.54 -2.25
N PRO A 117 -9.31 1.33 -2.32
CA PRO A 117 -9.88 0.00 -2.18
C PRO A 117 -9.57 -0.86 -3.42
N ILE A 118 -9.08 -2.07 -3.18
CA ILE A 118 -8.78 -3.09 -4.19
C ILE A 118 -9.63 -4.33 -4.10
N GLY A 119 -10.38 -4.52 -3.02
CA GLY A 119 -11.26 -5.67 -2.91
C GLY A 119 -12.30 -5.51 -1.83
N PHE A 120 -13.34 -6.32 -1.93
CA PHE A 120 -14.37 -6.44 -0.90
C PHE A 120 -14.49 -7.91 -0.54
N LEU A 121 -13.93 -8.29 0.62
CA LEU A 121 -14.03 -9.66 1.10
C LEU A 121 -15.41 -9.87 1.73
N PRO A 122 -16.16 -10.88 1.30
CA PRO A 122 -17.46 -11.19 1.86
C PRO A 122 -17.35 -11.66 3.32
N ILE A 123 -18.33 -11.30 4.14
CA ILE A 123 -18.43 -11.78 5.52
C ILE A 123 -19.52 -12.84 5.58
N PRO A 124 -19.17 -14.11 5.89
CA PRO A 124 -20.17 -15.15 6.02
C PRO A 124 -21.18 -14.79 7.12
N LYS A 125 -22.48 -14.90 6.81
CA LYS A 125 -23.51 -14.80 7.84
C LYS A 125 -23.45 -16.08 8.68
N ARG A 126 -23.45 -15.92 10.01
CA ARG A 126 -23.65 -17.03 10.94
C ARG A 126 -25.13 -17.37 11.06
#